data_AF-A0A927VET2-F1
#
_entry.id   AF-A0A927VET2-F1
#
_cell.length_a   1.000
_cell.length_b   1.000
_cell.length_c   1.000
_cell.angle_alpha   90.00
_cell.angle_beta   90.00
_cell.angle_gamma   90.00
#
_symmetry.space_group_name_H-M   'P 1'
#
loop_
_entity.id
_entity.type
_entity.pdbx_description
1 polymer ?
#
loop_
_entity_poly.entity_id
_entity_poly.type
_entity_poly.pdbx_seq_one_letter_code
_entity_poly.pdbx_strand_id
1 'polypeptide(L)'
;MLKKGQKILMDHFHYEMMSDALDNRKMKEVLYTAKAKKCYENGDTEERFIKFVTTDQKELLKRLQKESRFVMHYPFIGKIYGGNAGKTEDGDRVFVVEIEYIRGDDLKNAIELKYFKEEQEAQVLLIFYQLLRAANYYSKCEREEDAYLHRDIKPENIMLVERDGLFYPVLIDFDFAHIRGSRSTDILLNQEGTGHNLGGTFGYADPRAWGPFRLDIQADIYSMGRTFCFCLLSNEWRELELDQHKKEPNEYYTHDEYIRIGRKMVKLCEKKEKGLPLPDETDESYFTPDWMRLAYGLDMSRFDSRYREEKYKPLMEILKNMVAAPWARYKDFGIILQDMERFLETFYGREKMEMMGFDHMLLEEKKKEEEDPVYFFCNYEQGDGANRKNPFGNSGELNHGEMKDLYLCNVKIATIYNKKGTIHYITYGTDVKTGSGKKYGILGKEEKENVFYYKGYSIGMIVEEA
;
A
#
# COMPACT_ATOMS: atom_id res chain seq x y z
N MET A 1 -4.51 17.51 -22.89
CA MET A 1 -3.87 16.21 -22.60
C MET A 1 -2.41 16.31 -23.01
N LEU A 2 -1.48 16.18 -22.05
CA LEU A 2 -0.05 16.23 -22.34
C LEU A 2 0.43 14.95 -23.02
N LYS A 3 1.32 15.10 -24.00
CA LYS A 3 1.97 14.02 -24.75
C LYS A 3 3.37 13.75 -24.23
N LYS A 4 3.89 12.56 -24.54
CA LYS A 4 5.29 12.22 -24.26
C LYS A 4 6.25 13.33 -24.74
N GLY A 5 7.17 13.75 -23.89
CA GLY A 5 8.14 14.82 -24.11
C GLY A 5 7.67 16.21 -23.71
N GLN A 6 6.37 16.45 -23.54
CA GLN A 6 5.86 17.73 -23.04
C GLN A 6 6.15 17.91 -21.55
N LYS A 7 6.12 19.17 -21.10
CA LYS A 7 6.57 19.53 -19.75
C LYS A 7 5.49 20.16 -18.88
N ILE A 8 5.64 19.92 -17.58
CA ILE A 8 5.03 20.75 -16.53
C ILE A 8 6.15 21.48 -15.82
N LEU A 9 6.14 22.80 -15.93
CA LEU A 9 7.12 23.71 -15.34
C LEU A 9 6.76 23.96 -13.86
N MET A 10 7.76 23.78 -13.00
CA MET A 10 7.72 24.13 -11.57
C MET A 10 8.76 25.22 -11.28
N ASP A 11 8.83 25.70 -10.04
CA ASP A 11 9.71 26.82 -9.68
C ASP A 11 11.21 26.51 -9.83
N HIS A 12 11.65 25.30 -9.45
CA HIS A 12 13.08 24.90 -9.41
C HIS A 12 13.38 23.60 -10.16
N PHE A 13 12.41 23.07 -10.88
CA PHE A 13 12.52 21.84 -11.66
C PHE A 13 11.38 21.79 -12.68
N HIS A 14 11.38 20.77 -13.54
CA HIS A 14 10.22 20.46 -14.37
C HIS A 14 9.96 18.96 -14.42
N TYR A 15 8.72 18.58 -14.71
CA TYR A 15 8.38 17.22 -15.09
C TYR A 15 8.34 17.12 -16.60
N GLU A 16 9.12 16.20 -17.18
CA GLU A 16 9.02 15.83 -18.59
C GLU A 16 8.24 14.51 -18.72
N MET A 17 7.18 14.50 -19.52
CA MET A 17 6.32 13.33 -19.67
C MET A 17 7.08 12.18 -20.36
N MET A 18 7.15 11.02 -19.71
CA MET A 18 7.76 9.81 -20.29
C MET A 18 6.76 8.95 -21.07
N SER A 19 5.47 9.14 -20.79
CA SER A 19 4.33 8.53 -21.49
C SER A 19 3.34 9.62 -21.88
N ASP A 20 2.39 9.29 -22.76
CA ASP A 20 1.20 10.13 -22.88
C ASP A 20 0.46 10.16 -21.55
N ALA A 21 -0.07 11.34 -21.19
CA ALA A 21 -0.90 11.47 -20.01
C ALA A 21 -2.21 10.71 -20.23
N LEU A 22 -2.52 9.81 -19.31
CA LEU A 22 -3.77 9.07 -19.29
C LEU A 22 -4.86 9.95 -18.71
N ASP A 23 -6.01 9.94 -19.37
CA ASP A 23 -7.20 10.66 -18.98
C ASP A 23 -8.09 9.73 -18.15
N ASN A 24 -8.14 9.96 -16.84
CA ASN A 24 -8.95 9.19 -15.90
C ASN A 24 -10.29 9.91 -15.63
N ARG A 25 -11.04 10.16 -16.69
CA ARG A 25 -12.35 10.83 -16.65
C ARG A 25 -13.34 10.11 -15.73
N LYS A 26 -13.94 10.88 -14.81
CA LYS A 26 -15.19 10.52 -14.13
C LYS A 26 -16.18 11.67 -14.32
N MET A 27 -17.27 11.42 -15.05
CA MET A 27 -18.25 12.45 -15.44
C MET A 27 -17.61 13.61 -16.23
N LYS A 28 -17.68 14.86 -15.74
CA LYS A 28 -17.15 16.08 -16.39
C LYS A 28 -15.75 16.47 -15.92
N GLU A 29 -15.19 15.77 -14.94
CA GLU A 29 -13.87 16.08 -14.38
C GLU A 29 -12.80 15.15 -15.00
N VAL A 30 -11.60 15.69 -15.19
CA VAL A 30 -10.46 15.02 -15.82
C VAL A 30 -9.25 15.09 -14.90
N LEU A 31 -8.92 13.95 -14.27
CA LEU A 31 -7.65 13.71 -13.61
C LEU A 31 -6.69 13.10 -14.62
N TYR A 32 -5.50 13.67 -14.74
CA TYR A 32 -4.46 13.10 -15.58
C TYR A 32 -3.44 12.33 -14.75
N THR A 33 -2.98 11.20 -15.27
CA THR A 33 -1.85 10.47 -14.69
C THR A 33 -0.78 10.19 -15.72
N ALA A 34 0.48 10.21 -15.31
CA ALA A 34 1.60 9.99 -16.22
C ALA A 34 2.83 9.45 -15.50
N LYS A 35 3.63 8.66 -16.22
CA LYS A 35 5.04 8.49 -15.88
C LYS A 35 5.78 9.76 -16.31
N ALA A 36 6.54 10.34 -15.41
CA ALA A 36 7.30 11.55 -15.66
C ALA A 36 8.74 11.42 -15.18
N LYS A 37 9.61 12.22 -15.79
CA LYS A 37 10.98 12.44 -15.36
C LYS A 37 11.03 13.81 -14.68
N LYS A 38 11.31 13.85 -13.38
CA LYS A 38 11.61 15.08 -12.66
C LYS A 38 13.02 15.51 -13.01
N CYS A 39 13.17 16.70 -13.55
CA CYS A 39 14.44 17.24 -14.06
C CYS A 39 14.82 18.49 -13.26
N TYR A 40 15.91 18.40 -12.50
CA TYR A 40 16.45 19.48 -11.69
C TYR A 40 17.36 20.40 -12.51
N GLU A 41 17.57 21.63 -12.04
CA GLU A 41 18.44 22.62 -12.72
C GLU A 41 19.90 22.17 -12.82
N ASN A 42 20.37 21.37 -11.86
CA ASN A 42 21.73 20.82 -11.83
C ASN A 42 21.94 19.66 -12.83
N GLY A 43 20.91 19.26 -13.57
CA GLY A 43 20.95 18.16 -14.53
C GLY A 43 20.61 16.78 -13.96
N ASP A 44 20.41 16.66 -12.64
CA ASP A 44 19.96 15.43 -12.02
C ASP A 44 18.52 15.13 -12.41
N THR A 45 18.17 13.85 -12.42
CA THR A 45 16.83 13.44 -12.82
C THR A 45 16.33 12.21 -12.07
N GLU A 46 15.03 12.17 -11.84
CA GLU A 46 14.39 11.08 -11.12
C GLU A 46 13.09 10.65 -11.81
N GLU A 47 12.81 9.35 -11.87
CA GLU A 47 11.53 8.86 -12.36
C GLU A 47 10.45 9.00 -11.29
N ARG A 48 9.28 9.50 -11.69
CA ARG A 48 8.11 9.71 -10.84
C ARG A 48 6.84 9.30 -11.55
N PHE A 49 5.85 8.91 -10.76
CA PHE A 49 4.48 8.86 -11.21
C PHE A 49 3.81 10.15 -10.74
N ILE A 50 3.09 10.83 -11.63
CA ILE A 50 2.41 12.07 -11.28
C ILE A 50 0.91 11.95 -11.55
N LYS A 51 0.13 12.52 -10.63
CA LYS A 51 -1.30 12.79 -10.81
C LYS A 51 -1.47 14.30 -10.91
N PHE A 52 -2.20 14.80 -11.89
CA PHE A 52 -2.37 16.25 -12.03
C PHE A 52 -3.72 16.66 -12.59
N VAL A 53 -4.14 17.85 -12.19
CA VAL A 53 -5.42 18.46 -12.58
C VAL A 53 -5.21 19.94 -12.88
N THR A 54 -6.00 20.50 -13.79
CA THR A 54 -6.09 21.94 -13.98
C THR A 54 -6.78 22.60 -12.78
N THR A 55 -6.29 23.77 -12.36
CA THR A 55 -6.74 24.42 -11.11
C THR A 55 -8.17 24.97 -11.15
N ASP A 56 -8.82 24.99 -12.31
CA ASP A 56 -10.22 25.37 -12.51
C ASP A 56 -11.21 24.27 -12.04
N GLN A 57 -10.77 23.00 -11.99
CA GLN A 57 -11.56 21.86 -11.51
C GLN A 57 -11.57 21.82 -9.97
N LYS A 58 -12.31 22.74 -9.35
CA LYS A 58 -12.26 23.01 -7.90
C LYS A 58 -12.48 21.79 -7.00
N GLU A 59 -13.40 20.89 -7.34
CA GLU A 59 -13.69 19.71 -6.49
C GLU A 59 -12.62 18.63 -6.63
N LEU A 60 -12.21 18.30 -7.87
CA LEU A 60 -11.08 17.40 -8.10
C LEU A 60 -9.76 17.94 -7.52
N LEU A 61 -9.51 19.24 -7.62
CA LEU A 61 -8.36 19.89 -7.00
C LEU A 61 -8.34 19.68 -5.48
N LYS A 62 -9.48 19.86 -4.79
CA LYS A 62 -9.57 19.61 -3.34
C LYS A 62 -9.28 18.15 -2.99
N ARG A 63 -9.77 17.20 -3.80
CA ARG A 63 -9.52 15.76 -3.61
C ARG A 63 -8.04 15.44 -3.75
N LEU A 64 -7.42 15.93 -4.83
CA LEU A 64 -6.00 15.71 -5.10
C LEU A 64 -5.08 16.40 -4.06
N GLN A 65 -5.44 17.61 -3.61
CA GLN A 65 -4.77 18.30 -2.49
C GLN A 65 -4.92 17.58 -1.14
N LYS A 66 -5.97 16.77 -0.98
CA LYS A 66 -6.14 15.93 0.21
C LYS A 66 -5.22 14.72 0.10
N GLU A 67 -5.21 14.04 -1.04
CA GLU A 67 -4.30 12.91 -1.33
C GLU A 67 -2.83 13.30 -1.10
N SER A 68 -2.44 14.52 -1.51
CA SER A 68 -1.07 15.02 -1.35
C SER A 68 -0.60 15.15 0.10
N ARG A 69 -1.51 15.03 1.08
CA ARG A 69 -1.19 15.07 2.52
C ARG A 69 -0.90 13.69 3.11
N PHE A 70 -1.24 12.61 2.40
CA PHE A 70 -0.97 11.24 2.84
C PHE A 70 0.51 10.87 2.60
N VAL A 71 1.41 11.65 3.20
CA VAL A 71 2.85 11.45 3.10
C VAL A 71 3.24 10.34 4.06
N MET A 72 3.12 9.11 3.55
CA MET A 72 3.51 7.90 4.23
C MET A 72 4.75 7.28 3.63
N HIS A 73 5.41 6.55 4.51
CA HIS A 73 6.81 6.30 4.42
C HIS A 73 7.07 4.91 5.01
N TYR A 74 6.90 3.88 4.17
CA TYR A 74 6.96 2.46 4.57
C TYR A 74 7.33 1.57 3.37
N PRO A 75 8.07 0.43 3.51
CA PRO A 75 8.56 -0.35 2.37
C PRO A 75 7.49 -0.83 1.40
N PHE A 76 6.32 -1.16 1.97
CA PHE A 76 5.22 -1.80 1.28
C PHE A 76 4.06 -0.82 1.02
N ILE A 77 4.34 0.49 1.09
CA ILE A 77 3.40 1.58 0.77
C ILE A 77 4.09 2.52 -0.22
N GLY A 78 3.44 2.79 -1.35
CA GLY A 78 3.95 3.73 -2.34
C GLY A 78 4.07 5.13 -1.76
N LYS A 79 5.23 5.76 -1.94
CA LYS A 79 5.48 7.07 -1.34
C LYS A 79 4.78 8.17 -2.12
N ILE A 80 4.06 9.02 -1.39
CA ILE A 80 3.58 10.32 -1.88
C ILE A 80 4.56 11.37 -1.38
N TYR A 81 5.20 12.10 -2.29
CA TYR A 81 6.20 13.13 -1.97
C TYR A 81 5.56 14.49 -1.67
N GLY A 82 4.27 14.64 -1.96
CA GLY A 82 3.50 15.86 -1.73
C GLY A 82 2.88 16.40 -3.02
N GLY A 83 2.35 17.61 -2.94
CA GLY A 83 1.64 18.25 -4.05
C GLY A 83 2.08 19.70 -4.25
N ASN A 84 2.32 20.08 -5.50
CA ASN A 84 2.85 21.39 -5.88
C ASN A 84 2.05 21.99 -7.04
N ALA A 85 1.95 23.32 -7.07
CA ALA A 85 1.39 24.05 -8.19
C ALA A 85 2.44 24.16 -9.32
N GLY A 86 1.98 24.09 -10.56
CA GLY A 86 2.81 24.20 -11.75
C GLY A 86 2.07 24.79 -12.94
N LYS A 87 2.75 24.82 -14.09
CA LYS A 87 2.15 25.25 -15.36
C LYS A 87 2.53 24.32 -16.49
N THR A 88 1.60 24.04 -17.40
CA THR A 88 1.95 23.39 -18.68
C THR A 88 2.75 24.35 -19.56
N GLU A 89 3.39 23.83 -20.61
CA GLU A 89 4.08 24.66 -21.61
C GLU A 89 3.14 25.67 -22.30
N ASP A 90 1.86 25.32 -22.42
CA ASP A 90 0.80 26.19 -22.98
C ASP A 90 0.31 27.26 -21.97
N GLY A 91 0.80 27.22 -20.73
CA GLY A 91 0.51 28.22 -19.69
C GLY A 91 -0.65 27.87 -18.74
N ASP A 92 -1.30 26.71 -18.90
CA ASP A 92 -2.38 26.27 -18.03
C ASP A 92 -1.86 25.98 -16.63
N ARG A 93 -2.56 26.51 -15.62
CA ARG A 93 -2.21 26.28 -14.21
C ARG A 93 -2.70 24.91 -13.77
N VAL A 94 -1.78 24.09 -13.26
CA VAL A 94 -2.04 22.74 -12.77
C VAL A 94 -1.62 22.58 -11.32
N PHE A 95 -2.21 21.61 -10.64
CA PHE A 95 -1.73 21.07 -9.38
C PHE A 95 -1.29 19.63 -9.62
N VAL A 96 -0.09 19.29 -9.15
CA VAL A 96 0.56 17.99 -9.39
C VAL A 96 0.87 17.33 -8.05
N VAL A 97 0.46 16.08 -7.89
CA VAL A 97 0.88 15.20 -6.81
C VAL A 97 1.98 14.28 -7.31
N GLU A 98 3.10 14.29 -6.60
CA GLU A 98 4.29 13.50 -6.90
C GLU A 98 4.25 12.18 -6.13
N ILE A 99 4.37 11.06 -6.83
CA ILE A 99 4.31 9.70 -6.29
C ILE A 99 5.52 8.90 -6.76
N GLU A 100 6.00 7.97 -5.93
CA GLU A 100 7.03 7.01 -6.32
C GLU A 100 6.57 6.21 -7.54
N TYR A 101 7.41 6.17 -8.57
CA TYR A 101 7.16 5.29 -9.71
C TYR A 101 7.61 3.88 -9.36
N ILE A 102 6.64 3.00 -9.13
CA ILE A 102 6.89 1.59 -8.86
C ILE A 102 7.03 0.84 -10.18
N ARG A 103 8.16 0.15 -10.36
CA ARG A 103 8.44 -0.67 -11.54
C ARG A 103 7.96 -2.09 -11.31
N GLY A 104 7.05 -2.55 -12.16
CA GLY A 104 6.49 -3.90 -12.13
C GLY A 104 5.04 -3.88 -12.59
N ASP A 105 4.41 -5.05 -12.51
CA ASP A 105 2.97 -5.21 -12.75
C ASP A 105 2.22 -5.20 -11.42
N ASP A 106 0.94 -4.87 -11.47
CA ASP A 106 0.05 -5.07 -10.33
C ASP A 106 -0.22 -6.55 -10.05
N LEU A 107 -0.70 -6.84 -8.84
CA LEU A 107 -0.94 -8.19 -8.34
C LEU A 107 -2.00 -8.93 -9.19
N LYS A 108 -2.98 -8.23 -9.75
CA LYS A 108 -3.99 -8.82 -10.65
C LYS A 108 -3.29 -9.40 -11.88
N ASN A 109 -2.53 -8.56 -12.58
CA ASN A 109 -1.83 -8.93 -13.79
C ASN A 109 -0.78 -10.02 -13.52
N ALA A 110 -0.05 -9.94 -12.41
CA ALA A 110 0.93 -10.97 -12.05
C ALA A 110 0.30 -12.35 -11.83
N ILE A 111 -0.89 -12.41 -11.22
CA ILE A 111 -1.63 -13.67 -11.03
C ILE A 111 -2.18 -14.17 -12.37
N GLU A 112 -2.75 -13.30 -13.20
CA GLU A 112 -3.29 -13.65 -14.52
C GLU A 112 -2.19 -14.18 -15.47
N LEU A 113 -1.01 -13.56 -15.44
CA LEU A 113 0.16 -13.96 -16.20
C LEU A 113 0.95 -15.12 -15.56
N LYS A 114 0.44 -15.68 -14.45
CA LYS A 114 1.03 -16.83 -13.73
C LYS A 114 2.49 -16.60 -13.33
N TYR A 115 2.80 -15.40 -12.82
CA TYR A 115 4.14 -15.07 -12.31
C TYR A 115 4.54 -15.99 -11.16
N PHE A 116 3.56 -16.41 -10.37
CA PHE A 116 3.73 -17.39 -9.32
C PHE A 116 3.50 -18.79 -9.88
N LYS A 117 4.56 -19.59 -9.94
CA LYS A 117 4.45 -21.03 -10.20
C LYS A 117 3.80 -21.73 -9.00
N GLU A 118 3.24 -22.91 -9.21
CA GLU A 118 2.56 -23.67 -8.14
C GLU A 118 3.47 -23.90 -6.92
N GLU A 119 4.78 -24.03 -7.14
CA GLU A 119 5.80 -24.21 -6.09
C GLU A 119 6.17 -22.93 -5.32
N GLN A 120 5.68 -21.74 -5.72
CA GLN A 120 6.00 -20.45 -5.10
C GLN A 120 4.99 -20.01 -4.04
N GLU A 121 4.33 -20.95 -3.36
CA GLU A 121 3.39 -20.66 -2.26
C GLU A 121 4.00 -19.76 -1.17
N ALA A 122 5.24 -20.01 -0.80
CA ALA A 122 5.94 -19.21 0.22
C ALA A 122 5.98 -17.73 -0.15
N GLN A 123 6.08 -17.41 -1.44
CA GLN A 123 6.11 -16.04 -1.93
C GLN A 123 4.74 -15.36 -1.82
N VAL A 124 3.64 -16.07 -2.11
CA VAL A 124 2.28 -15.55 -1.93
C VAL A 124 2.01 -15.25 -0.45
N LEU A 125 2.38 -16.17 0.44
CA LEU A 125 2.22 -15.97 1.88
C LEU A 125 3.12 -14.85 2.43
N LEU A 126 4.33 -14.68 1.87
CA LEU A 126 5.20 -13.55 2.19
C LEU A 126 4.56 -12.22 1.75
N ILE A 127 3.99 -12.16 0.55
CA ILE A 127 3.23 -11.00 0.07
C ILE A 127 2.09 -10.66 1.04
N PHE A 128 1.32 -11.65 1.49
CA PHE A 128 0.23 -11.42 2.45
C PHE A 128 0.75 -10.82 3.76
N TYR A 129 1.82 -11.39 4.30
CA TYR A 129 2.43 -10.90 5.53
C TYR A 129 2.94 -9.46 5.38
N GLN A 130 3.61 -9.13 4.28
CA GLN A 130 4.12 -7.78 3.99
C GLN A 130 2.99 -6.75 3.82
N LEU A 131 1.88 -7.12 3.16
CA LEU A 131 0.70 -6.29 3.03
C LEU A 131 0.00 -6.05 4.38
N LEU A 132 -0.10 -7.07 5.24
CA LEU A 132 -0.61 -6.91 6.61
C LEU A 132 0.26 -5.95 7.42
N ARG A 133 1.59 -5.99 7.26
CA ARG A 133 2.51 -5.04 7.90
C ARG A 133 2.31 -3.61 7.39
N ALA A 134 2.13 -3.43 6.08
CA ALA A 134 1.76 -2.14 5.48
C ALA A 134 0.48 -1.58 6.10
N ALA A 135 -0.54 -2.44 6.20
CA ALA A 135 -1.84 -2.05 6.70
C ALA A 135 -1.85 -1.73 8.20
N ASN A 136 -1.14 -2.54 8.99
CA ASN A 136 -0.89 -2.24 10.39
C ASN A 136 -0.14 -0.91 10.57
N TYR A 137 0.83 -0.59 9.70
CA TYR A 137 1.56 0.67 9.77
C TYR A 137 0.65 1.89 9.55
N TYR A 138 -0.06 1.96 8.42
CA TYR A 138 -0.89 3.14 8.14
C TYR A 138 -2.06 3.27 9.14
N SER A 139 -2.63 2.15 9.60
CA SER A 139 -3.73 2.15 10.56
C SER A 139 -3.36 2.71 11.94
N LYS A 140 -2.07 2.68 12.28
CA LYS A 140 -1.48 3.15 13.55
C LYS A 140 -0.65 4.41 13.39
N CYS A 141 -0.67 5.07 12.23
CA CYS A 141 0.17 6.22 11.98
C CYS A 141 -0.40 7.43 12.75
N GLU A 142 0.23 7.78 13.87
CA GLU A 142 -0.21 8.79 14.85
C GLU A 142 0.07 10.26 14.42
N ARG A 143 0.50 10.50 13.16
CA ARG A 143 0.84 11.87 12.70
C ARG A 143 -0.37 12.77 12.49
N GLU A 144 -1.55 12.17 12.41
CA GLU A 144 -2.81 12.91 12.47
C GLU A 144 -3.57 12.43 13.71
N GLU A 145 -4.47 13.26 14.23
CA GLU A 145 -5.29 12.98 15.43
C GLU A 145 -6.13 11.69 15.30
N ASP A 146 -6.07 10.99 14.15
CA ASP A 146 -7.01 9.98 13.70
C ASP A 146 -6.39 9.01 12.66
N ALA A 147 -6.80 7.73 12.70
CA ALA A 147 -6.24 6.66 11.85
C ALA A 147 -6.52 6.84 10.35
N TYR A 148 -5.54 6.51 9.51
CA TYR A 148 -5.69 6.44 8.06
C TYR A 148 -6.47 5.20 7.62
N LEU A 149 -7.33 5.37 6.63
CA LEU A 149 -8.08 4.31 5.94
C LEU A 149 -7.76 4.39 4.45
N HIS A 150 -7.49 3.25 3.81
CA HIS A 150 -7.21 3.17 2.38
C HIS A 150 -8.47 3.16 1.52
N ARG A 151 -9.48 2.36 1.91
CA ARG A 151 -10.82 2.25 1.31
C ARG A 151 -10.92 1.70 -0.13
N ASP A 152 -9.81 1.31 -0.74
CA ASP A 152 -9.81 0.71 -2.09
C ASP A 152 -8.68 -0.31 -2.25
N ILE A 153 -8.53 -1.19 -1.25
CA ILE A 153 -7.55 -2.28 -1.33
C ILE A 153 -8.10 -3.36 -2.26
N LYS A 154 -7.33 -3.64 -3.32
CA LYS A 154 -7.62 -4.64 -4.35
C LYS A 154 -6.32 -5.03 -5.07
N PRO A 155 -6.30 -6.15 -5.81
CA PRO A 155 -5.12 -6.58 -6.57
C PRO A 155 -4.51 -5.50 -7.48
N GLU A 156 -5.33 -4.68 -8.15
CA GLU A 156 -4.86 -3.61 -9.05
C GLU A 156 -4.12 -2.48 -8.33
N ASN A 157 -4.36 -2.31 -7.02
CA ASN A 157 -3.74 -1.28 -6.19
C ASN A 157 -2.52 -1.82 -5.42
N ILE A 158 -2.01 -3.00 -5.80
CA ILE A 158 -0.82 -3.60 -5.20
C ILE A 158 0.18 -3.86 -6.33
N MET A 159 1.23 -3.05 -6.40
CA MET A 159 2.32 -3.25 -7.35
C MET A 159 3.29 -4.31 -6.85
N LEU A 160 3.79 -5.17 -7.72
CA LEU A 160 4.82 -6.15 -7.38
C LEU A 160 6.18 -5.73 -7.96
N VAL A 161 7.16 -5.56 -7.08
CA VAL A 161 8.54 -5.26 -7.46
C VAL A 161 9.36 -6.53 -7.37
N GLU A 162 9.88 -6.99 -8.50
CA GLU A 162 10.82 -8.12 -8.53
C GLU A 162 12.22 -7.67 -8.09
N ARG A 163 12.82 -8.38 -7.14
CA ARG A 163 14.21 -8.22 -6.69
C ARG A 163 14.78 -9.59 -6.33
N ASP A 164 15.94 -9.93 -6.88
CA ASP A 164 16.64 -11.19 -6.61
C ASP A 164 15.76 -12.44 -6.78
N GLY A 165 14.82 -12.41 -7.75
CA GLY A 165 13.85 -13.48 -8.01
C GLY A 165 12.68 -13.54 -7.01
N LEU A 166 12.58 -12.58 -6.10
CA LEU A 166 11.47 -12.41 -5.17
C LEU A 166 10.60 -11.19 -5.51
N PHE A 167 9.27 -11.34 -5.41
CA PHE A 167 8.32 -10.24 -5.55
C PHE A 167 8.02 -9.60 -4.19
N TYR A 168 8.05 -8.27 -4.15
CA TYR A 168 7.73 -7.45 -2.98
C TYR A 168 6.51 -6.57 -3.31
N PRO A 169 5.45 -6.58 -2.49
CA PRO A 169 4.25 -5.80 -2.73
C PRO A 169 4.45 -4.36 -2.28
N VAL A 170 3.89 -3.44 -3.04
CA VAL A 170 3.78 -2.03 -2.70
C VAL A 170 2.33 -1.63 -2.86
N LEU A 171 1.66 -1.36 -1.74
CA LEU A 171 0.30 -0.85 -1.71
C LEU A 171 0.30 0.60 -2.21
N ILE A 172 -0.47 0.87 -3.26
CA ILE A 172 -0.55 2.17 -3.93
C ILE A 172 -1.99 2.68 -3.95
N ASP A 173 -2.15 3.90 -4.45
CA ASP A 173 -3.43 4.51 -4.79
C ASP A 173 -4.37 4.82 -3.59
N PHE A 174 -4.04 5.91 -2.89
CA PHE A 174 -4.80 6.45 -1.77
C PHE A 174 -5.88 7.46 -2.23
N ASP A 175 -6.37 7.36 -3.46
CA ASP A 175 -7.38 8.27 -4.04
C ASP A 175 -8.67 8.34 -3.21
N PHE A 176 -9.04 7.23 -2.57
CA PHE A 176 -10.20 7.13 -1.70
C PHE A 176 -9.85 7.20 -0.21
N ALA A 177 -8.57 7.43 0.10
CA ALA A 177 -8.10 7.36 1.46
C ALA A 177 -8.71 8.47 2.31
N HIS A 178 -8.91 8.14 3.57
CA HIS A 178 -9.56 9.01 4.53
C HIS A 178 -8.75 9.07 5.82
N ILE A 179 -8.52 10.30 6.30
CA ILE A 179 -8.14 10.55 7.68
C ILE A 179 -9.45 10.65 8.46
N ARG A 180 -9.64 9.80 9.50
CA ARG A 180 -10.77 9.93 10.44
C ARG A 180 -10.86 11.39 10.95
N GLY A 181 -12.06 11.93 11.17
CA GLY A 181 -12.24 13.25 11.79
C GLY A 181 -12.28 14.46 10.84
N SER A 182 -11.90 14.28 9.56
CA SER A 182 -12.00 15.33 8.54
C SER A 182 -13.46 15.64 8.14
N ARG A 183 -14.04 16.73 8.70
CA ARG A 183 -15.41 17.24 8.43
C ARG A 183 -15.78 17.36 6.94
N SER A 184 -14.82 17.64 6.07
CA SER A 184 -15.02 17.77 4.62
C SER A 184 -15.49 16.49 3.93
N THR A 185 -15.25 15.32 4.54
CA THR A 185 -15.72 14.03 4.04
C THR A 185 -17.10 13.66 4.57
N ASP A 186 -17.46 14.11 5.78
CA ASP A 186 -18.84 14.01 6.30
C ASP A 186 -19.82 14.84 5.48
N ILE A 187 -19.34 15.91 4.85
CA ILE A 187 -20.14 16.75 3.95
C ILE A 187 -20.35 16.05 2.59
N LEU A 188 -19.33 15.40 2.02
CA LEU A 188 -19.49 14.57 0.81
C LEU A 188 -20.41 13.34 1.06
N LEU A 189 -20.40 12.80 2.29
CA LEU A 189 -21.31 11.74 2.72
C LEU A 189 -22.78 12.21 2.80
N ASN A 190 -23.03 13.51 3.02
CA ASN A 190 -24.36 14.07 3.29
C ASN A 190 -24.96 14.90 2.14
N GLN A 191 -24.16 15.46 1.23
CA GLN A 191 -24.67 16.45 0.27
C GLN A 191 -25.30 15.87 -1.00
N GLU A 192 -24.95 14.65 -1.44
CA GLU A 192 -25.41 14.17 -2.76
C GLU A 192 -26.69 13.35 -2.74
N GLY A 193 -27.23 12.90 -1.60
CA GLY A 193 -28.51 12.16 -1.52
C GLY A 193 -28.63 10.88 -2.39
N THR A 194 -27.57 10.52 -3.12
CA THR A 194 -27.58 9.53 -4.21
C THR A 194 -26.55 8.42 -4.02
N GLY A 195 -25.68 8.49 -3.01
CA GLY A 195 -24.74 7.40 -2.70
C GLY A 195 -23.66 7.14 -3.78
N HIS A 196 -23.47 8.03 -4.75
CA HIS A 196 -22.65 7.76 -5.94
C HIS A 196 -21.15 8.11 -5.83
N ASN A 197 -20.64 8.48 -4.66
CA ASN A 197 -19.20 8.74 -4.45
C ASN A 197 -18.66 8.09 -3.16
N LEU A 198 -19.11 6.86 -2.88
CA LEU A 198 -18.52 6.04 -1.84
C LEU A 198 -17.33 5.29 -2.45
N GLY A 199 -16.11 5.70 -2.10
CA GLY A 199 -14.89 4.99 -2.54
C GLY A 199 -14.94 3.50 -2.22
N GLY A 200 -14.35 2.69 -3.10
CA GLY A 200 -14.30 1.23 -3.04
C GLY A 200 -14.68 0.54 -4.36
N THR A 201 -14.09 -0.61 -4.61
CA THR A 201 -14.30 -1.43 -5.83
C THR A 201 -15.27 -2.59 -5.55
N PHE A 202 -16.18 -2.88 -6.48
CA PHE A 202 -17.11 -4.01 -6.34
C PHE A 202 -16.36 -5.33 -6.17
N GLY A 203 -16.92 -6.24 -5.36
CA GLY A 203 -16.26 -7.51 -4.99
C GLY A 203 -15.18 -7.41 -3.91
N TYR A 204 -14.59 -6.22 -3.69
CA TYR A 204 -13.53 -5.99 -2.70
C TYR A 204 -13.97 -5.07 -1.54
N ALA A 205 -14.82 -4.07 -1.81
CA ALA A 205 -15.27 -3.13 -0.78
C ALA A 205 -16.19 -3.82 0.25
N ASP A 206 -16.03 -3.47 1.52
CA ASP A 206 -16.96 -3.86 2.58
C ASP A 206 -18.38 -3.45 2.20
N PRO A 207 -19.38 -4.35 2.21
CA PRO A 207 -20.77 -4.01 1.90
C PRO A 207 -21.31 -2.77 2.62
N ARG A 208 -20.84 -2.47 3.85
CA ARG A 208 -21.19 -1.23 4.56
C ARG A 208 -20.84 0.05 3.80
N ALA A 209 -19.86 -0.02 2.89
CA ALA A 209 -19.42 1.10 2.06
C ALA A 209 -20.52 1.59 1.13
N TRP A 210 -21.51 0.76 0.80
CA TRP A 210 -22.66 1.13 -0.04
C TRP A 210 -23.86 1.68 0.75
N GLY A 211 -23.73 1.79 2.08
CA GLY A 211 -24.73 2.35 2.98
C GLY A 211 -24.30 3.70 3.58
N PRO A 212 -25.20 4.40 4.27
CA PRO A 212 -24.91 5.66 4.95
C PRO A 212 -24.13 5.43 6.25
N PHE A 213 -22.94 4.83 6.16
CA PHE A 213 -22.15 4.41 7.32
C PHE A 213 -20.73 4.97 7.24
N ARG A 214 -20.23 5.45 8.38
CA ARG A 214 -18.84 5.88 8.50
C ARG A 214 -17.96 4.64 8.59
N LEU A 215 -17.19 4.39 7.53
CA LEU A 215 -16.25 3.28 7.49
C LEU A 215 -15.12 3.46 8.52
N ASP A 216 -14.63 2.33 9.00
CA ASP A 216 -13.52 2.17 9.94
C ASP A 216 -12.48 1.20 9.36
N ILE A 217 -11.42 0.91 10.12
CA ILE A 217 -10.34 0.04 9.66
C ILE A 217 -10.80 -1.38 9.31
N GLN A 218 -11.95 -1.81 9.86
CA GLN A 218 -12.55 -3.09 9.51
C GLN A 218 -12.93 -3.16 8.02
N ALA A 219 -13.19 -2.03 7.36
CA ALA A 219 -13.44 -1.99 5.91
C ALA A 219 -12.18 -2.39 5.12
N ASP A 220 -11.01 -1.85 5.49
CA ASP A 220 -9.74 -2.22 4.87
C ASP A 220 -9.37 -3.68 5.18
N ILE A 221 -9.65 -4.17 6.40
CA ILE A 221 -9.45 -5.59 6.76
C ILE A 221 -10.25 -6.49 5.82
N TYR A 222 -11.51 -6.14 5.56
CA TYR A 222 -12.36 -6.90 4.64
C TYR A 222 -11.78 -6.87 3.22
N SER A 223 -11.41 -5.70 2.70
CA SER A 223 -10.86 -5.56 1.36
C SER A 223 -9.52 -6.27 1.17
N MET A 224 -8.66 -6.27 2.19
CA MET A 224 -7.43 -7.07 2.23
C MET A 224 -7.75 -8.57 2.23
N GLY A 225 -8.73 -9.01 3.02
CA GLY A 225 -9.18 -10.40 3.05
C GLY A 225 -9.69 -10.88 1.70
N ARG A 226 -10.51 -10.06 1.00
CA ARG A 226 -10.98 -10.34 -0.36
C ARG A 226 -9.83 -10.40 -1.38
N THR A 227 -8.86 -9.50 -1.25
CA THR A 227 -7.64 -9.51 -2.07
C THR A 227 -6.84 -10.79 -1.87
N PHE A 228 -6.68 -11.27 -0.64
CA PHE A 228 -6.03 -12.54 -0.36
C PHE A 228 -6.84 -13.72 -0.90
N CYS A 229 -8.17 -13.70 -0.76
CA CYS A 229 -9.03 -14.73 -1.34
C CYS A 229 -8.81 -14.85 -2.85
N PHE A 230 -8.82 -13.75 -3.59
CA PHE A 230 -8.55 -13.71 -5.03
C PHE A 230 -7.26 -14.44 -5.42
N CYS A 231 -6.20 -14.25 -4.63
CA CYS A 231 -4.91 -14.90 -4.84
C CYS A 231 -4.95 -16.42 -4.65
N LEU A 232 -5.89 -16.93 -3.85
CA LEU A 232 -6.01 -18.35 -3.51
C LEU A 232 -7.14 -19.10 -4.27
N LEU A 233 -7.95 -18.37 -5.05
CA LEU A 233 -9.02 -18.98 -5.86
C LEU A 233 -8.45 -19.92 -6.93
N SER A 234 -9.24 -20.91 -7.33
CA SER A 234 -8.95 -21.67 -8.55
C SER A 234 -9.07 -20.74 -9.77
N ASN A 235 -8.43 -21.12 -10.89
CA ASN A 235 -8.45 -20.29 -12.10
C ASN A 235 -9.88 -20.00 -12.60
N GLU A 236 -10.77 -20.99 -12.55
CA GLU A 236 -12.18 -20.86 -12.95
C GLU A 236 -12.91 -19.77 -12.14
N TRP A 237 -12.77 -19.79 -10.82
CA TRP A 237 -13.45 -18.81 -9.95
C TRP A 237 -12.78 -17.44 -9.98
N ARG A 238 -11.46 -17.40 -10.24
CA ARG A 238 -10.74 -16.15 -10.41
C ARG A 238 -11.23 -15.39 -11.64
N GLU A 239 -11.40 -16.07 -12.77
CA GLU A 239 -11.96 -15.48 -14.00
C GLU A 239 -13.38 -14.93 -13.80
N LEU A 240 -14.17 -15.56 -12.92
CA LEU A 240 -15.51 -15.08 -12.54
C LEU A 240 -15.48 -13.89 -11.57
N GLU A 241 -14.56 -13.84 -10.60
CA GLU A 241 -14.43 -12.69 -9.68
C GLU A 241 -13.92 -11.42 -10.38
N LEU A 242 -13.21 -11.56 -11.49
CA LEU A 242 -12.82 -10.43 -12.35
C LEU A 242 -14.02 -9.73 -12.99
N ASP A 243 -15.16 -10.42 -13.05
CA ASP A 243 -16.43 -9.84 -13.41
C ASP A 243 -17.18 -9.41 -12.14
N GLN A 244 -16.77 -8.27 -11.61
CA GLN A 244 -17.12 -7.70 -10.29
C GLN A 244 -18.62 -7.54 -10.04
N HIS A 245 -19.41 -7.65 -11.10
CA HIS A 245 -20.85 -7.52 -11.09
C HIS A 245 -21.54 -8.88 -11.30
N LYS A 246 -20.87 -9.97 -11.64
CA LYS A 246 -21.54 -11.25 -11.91
C LYS A 246 -22.07 -11.94 -10.65
N LYS A 247 -23.36 -12.26 -10.68
CA LYS A 247 -24.06 -13.23 -9.83
C LYS A 247 -23.78 -14.67 -10.27
N GLU A 248 -23.81 -14.89 -11.59
CA GLU A 248 -23.67 -16.16 -12.33
C GLU A 248 -22.96 -15.86 -13.67
N PRO A 249 -22.48 -16.84 -14.46
CA PRO A 249 -21.84 -16.62 -15.76
C PRO A 249 -22.58 -15.72 -16.77
N ASN A 250 -23.85 -15.36 -16.52
CA ASN A 250 -24.67 -14.46 -17.35
C ASN A 250 -25.59 -13.48 -16.58
N GLU A 251 -25.50 -13.35 -15.25
CA GLU A 251 -26.37 -12.46 -14.48
C GLU A 251 -25.54 -11.47 -13.66
N TYR A 252 -25.94 -10.19 -13.61
CA TYR A 252 -25.15 -9.14 -12.98
C TYR A 252 -25.93 -8.41 -11.87
N TYR A 253 -25.24 -8.02 -10.80
CA TYR A 253 -25.69 -7.06 -9.80
C TYR A 253 -25.61 -5.63 -10.36
N THR A 254 -26.73 -4.95 -10.26
CA THR A 254 -26.86 -3.52 -10.49
C THR A 254 -26.33 -2.71 -9.31
N HIS A 255 -25.95 -1.46 -9.56
CA HIS A 255 -25.54 -0.52 -8.52
C HIS A 255 -26.60 -0.37 -7.40
N ASP A 256 -27.88 -0.33 -7.77
CA ASP A 256 -29.00 -0.20 -6.82
C ASP A 256 -29.14 -1.42 -5.90
N GLU A 257 -28.79 -2.62 -6.38
CA GLU A 257 -28.76 -3.82 -5.56
C GLU A 257 -27.68 -3.74 -4.48
N TYR A 258 -26.48 -3.25 -4.81
CA TYR A 258 -25.40 -3.03 -3.83
C TYR A 258 -25.79 -2.00 -2.77
N ILE A 259 -26.40 -0.87 -3.15
CA ILE A 259 -26.88 0.13 -2.19
C ILE A 259 -27.92 -0.48 -1.24
N ARG A 260 -28.84 -1.29 -1.78
CA ARG A 260 -29.87 -1.97 -0.97
C ARG A 260 -29.23 -2.92 0.04
N ILE A 261 -28.23 -3.69 -0.39
CA ILE A 261 -27.44 -4.59 0.45
C ILE A 261 -26.70 -3.80 1.54
N GLY A 262 -25.96 -2.75 1.17
CA GLY A 262 -25.24 -1.92 2.12
C GLY A 262 -26.14 -1.32 3.19
N ARG A 263 -27.30 -0.77 2.80
CA ARG A 263 -28.31 -0.26 3.73
C ARG A 263 -28.85 -1.33 4.68
N LYS A 264 -29.07 -2.56 4.21
CA LYS A 264 -29.46 -3.69 5.06
C LYS A 264 -28.36 -4.03 6.07
N MET A 265 -27.11 -4.09 5.62
CA MET A 265 -25.96 -4.39 6.49
C MET A 265 -25.76 -3.36 7.59
N VAL A 266 -25.93 -2.07 7.28
CA VAL A 266 -25.89 -1.00 8.27
C VAL A 266 -26.93 -1.21 9.37
N LYS A 267 -28.18 -1.51 8.99
CA LYS A 267 -29.25 -1.81 9.97
C LYS A 267 -28.95 -3.01 10.85
N LEU A 268 -28.30 -4.04 10.31
CA LEU A 268 -27.88 -5.21 11.08
C LEU A 268 -26.78 -4.88 12.08
N CYS A 269 -25.80 -4.05 11.68
CA CYS A 269 -24.77 -3.56 12.59
C CYS A 269 -25.40 -2.74 13.73
N GLU A 270 -26.32 -1.82 13.41
CA GLU A 270 -27.03 -1.02 14.42
C GLU A 270 -27.86 -1.88 15.40
N LYS A 271 -28.52 -2.94 14.90
CA LYS A 271 -29.23 -3.91 15.76
C LYS A 271 -28.26 -4.59 16.72
N LYS A 272 -27.11 -5.06 16.21
CA LYS A 272 -26.09 -5.74 17.01
C LYS A 272 -25.50 -4.82 18.07
N GLU A 273 -25.19 -3.57 17.72
CA GLU A 273 -24.69 -2.55 18.66
C GLU A 273 -25.69 -2.26 19.79
N LYS A 274 -26.99 -2.28 19.48
CA LYS A 274 -28.07 -2.13 20.47
C LYS A 274 -28.37 -3.40 21.27
N GLY A 275 -27.61 -4.48 21.07
CA GLY A 275 -27.83 -5.77 21.72
C GLY A 275 -29.12 -6.48 21.28
N LEU A 276 -29.71 -6.06 20.15
CA LEU A 276 -30.91 -6.68 19.61
C LEU A 276 -30.56 -8.00 18.90
N PRO A 277 -31.47 -8.99 18.92
CA PRO A 277 -31.28 -10.22 18.15
C PRO A 277 -31.17 -9.89 16.66
N LEU A 278 -30.19 -10.52 16.01
CA LEU A 278 -30.11 -10.49 14.56
C LEU A 278 -31.21 -11.38 13.97
N PRO A 279 -31.75 -11.05 12.77
CA PRO A 279 -32.63 -11.97 12.06
C PRO A 279 -31.93 -13.32 11.83
N ASP A 280 -32.70 -14.39 11.75
CA ASP A 280 -32.21 -15.72 11.38
C ASP A 280 -31.59 -15.65 9.97
N GLU A 281 -30.44 -16.29 9.73
CA GLU A 281 -29.78 -16.31 8.42
C GLU A 281 -30.64 -16.92 7.31
N THR A 282 -31.70 -17.66 7.68
CA THR A 282 -32.72 -18.22 6.78
C THR A 282 -33.88 -17.27 6.47
N ASP A 283 -33.93 -16.08 7.10
CA ASP A 283 -34.97 -15.07 6.86
C ASP A 283 -34.75 -14.35 5.52
N GLU A 284 -35.40 -14.84 4.47
CA GLU A 284 -35.33 -14.30 3.10
C GLU A 284 -35.74 -12.83 2.98
N SER A 285 -36.50 -12.29 3.95
CA SER A 285 -36.86 -10.87 3.97
C SER A 285 -35.66 -9.97 4.30
N TYR A 286 -34.71 -10.48 5.09
CA TYR A 286 -33.46 -9.82 5.45
C TYR A 286 -32.29 -10.28 4.57
N PHE A 287 -32.15 -11.58 4.33
CA PHE A 287 -31.03 -12.21 3.63
C PHE A 287 -31.52 -12.90 2.37
N THR A 288 -31.30 -12.32 1.19
CA THR A 288 -31.35 -13.16 -0.01
C THR A 288 -30.19 -14.18 0.08
N PRO A 289 -30.45 -15.50 0.02
CA PRO A 289 -29.51 -16.56 0.44
C PRO A 289 -28.12 -16.50 -0.20
N ASP A 290 -28.02 -15.97 -1.42
CA ASP A 290 -26.78 -16.01 -2.18
C ASP A 290 -25.79 -14.92 -1.77
N TRP A 291 -26.22 -13.67 -1.59
CA TRP A 291 -25.25 -12.58 -1.38
C TRP A 291 -24.67 -12.55 0.03
N MET A 292 -25.40 -12.95 1.08
CA MET A 292 -24.82 -12.84 2.44
C MET A 292 -23.71 -13.87 2.62
N ARG A 293 -23.86 -15.04 1.99
CA ARG A 293 -22.82 -16.08 1.84
C ARG A 293 -21.65 -15.63 0.97
N LEU A 294 -21.87 -14.75 -0.01
CA LEU A 294 -20.84 -14.25 -0.93
C LEU A 294 -20.15 -12.97 -0.46
N ALA A 295 -20.86 -12.14 0.29
CA ALA A 295 -20.43 -10.85 0.80
C ALA A 295 -19.77 -10.96 2.17
N TYR A 296 -20.06 -12.00 2.95
CA TYR A 296 -19.31 -12.31 4.17
C TYR A 296 -19.12 -13.82 4.31
N GLY A 297 -17.91 -14.23 4.68
CA GLY A 297 -17.52 -15.63 4.76
C GLY A 297 -16.84 -16.15 3.48
N LEU A 298 -16.48 -17.43 3.52
CA LEU A 298 -15.73 -18.09 2.47
C LEU A 298 -16.52 -19.27 1.92
N ASP A 299 -16.63 -19.35 0.60
CA ASP A 299 -17.02 -20.59 -0.07
C ASP A 299 -15.76 -21.38 -0.43
N MET A 300 -15.43 -22.36 0.42
CA MET A 300 -14.25 -23.22 0.26
C MET A 300 -14.22 -23.99 -1.07
N SER A 301 -15.36 -24.15 -1.75
CA SER A 301 -15.41 -24.78 -3.07
C SER A 301 -14.76 -23.94 -4.17
N ARG A 302 -14.61 -22.63 -3.95
CA ARG A 302 -14.01 -21.68 -4.91
C ARG A 302 -12.49 -21.63 -4.86
N PHE A 303 -11.92 -22.03 -3.72
CA PHE A 303 -10.48 -22.05 -3.50
C PHE A 303 -9.85 -23.22 -4.24
N ASP A 304 -8.59 -23.03 -4.65
CA ASP A 304 -7.77 -24.14 -5.15
C ASP A 304 -7.82 -25.30 -4.15
N SER A 305 -7.96 -26.53 -4.67
CA SER A 305 -8.17 -27.72 -3.84
C SER A 305 -7.08 -27.93 -2.79
N ARG A 306 -5.86 -27.45 -3.02
CA ARG A 306 -4.76 -27.55 -2.04
C ARG A 306 -5.07 -26.83 -0.73
N TYR A 307 -5.78 -25.71 -0.78
CA TYR A 307 -6.14 -24.92 0.41
C TYR A 307 -7.22 -25.56 1.28
N ARG A 308 -7.71 -26.75 0.89
CA ARG A 308 -8.61 -27.59 1.71
C ARG A 308 -7.86 -28.61 2.57
N GLU A 309 -6.54 -28.71 2.41
CA GLU A 309 -5.70 -29.58 3.25
C GLU A 309 -5.58 -29.03 4.69
N GLU A 310 -5.46 -29.93 5.68
CA GLU A 310 -5.46 -29.57 7.11
C GLU A 310 -4.36 -28.55 7.47
N LYS A 311 -3.21 -28.60 6.80
CA LYS A 311 -2.10 -27.65 7.01
C LYS A 311 -2.48 -26.19 6.73
N TYR A 312 -3.49 -25.91 5.89
CA TYR A 312 -3.94 -24.55 5.57
C TYR A 312 -5.13 -24.09 6.39
N LYS A 313 -5.71 -24.96 7.21
CA LYS A 313 -6.88 -24.61 8.03
C LYS A 313 -6.67 -23.36 8.89
N PRO A 314 -5.49 -23.10 9.51
CA PRO A 314 -5.28 -21.84 10.22
C PRO A 314 -5.33 -20.62 9.29
N LEU A 315 -4.72 -20.70 8.10
CA LEU A 315 -4.78 -19.63 7.10
C LEU A 315 -6.23 -19.35 6.66
N MET A 316 -7.01 -20.40 6.41
CA MET A 316 -8.39 -20.26 5.99
C MET A 316 -9.28 -19.68 7.11
N GLU A 317 -9.00 -19.97 8.38
CA GLU A 317 -9.71 -19.35 9.50
C GLU A 317 -9.34 -17.87 9.64
N ILE A 318 -8.08 -17.49 9.41
CA ILE A 318 -7.67 -16.08 9.34
C ILE A 318 -8.46 -15.37 8.24
N LEU A 319 -8.48 -15.91 7.02
CA LEU A 319 -9.21 -15.30 5.89
C LEU A 319 -10.71 -15.18 6.18
N LYS A 320 -11.31 -16.23 6.73
CA LYS A 320 -12.72 -16.24 7.12
C LYS A 320 -13.03 -15.14 8.14
N ASN A 321 -12.16 -14.93 9.12
CA ASN A 321 -12.30 -13.87 10.11
C ASN A 321 -12.00 -12.48 9.53
N MET A 322 -11.19 -12.34 8.48
CA MET A 322 -10.99 -11.06 7.77
C MET A 322 -12.24 -10.67 6.96
N VAL A 323 -12.88 -11.62 6.29
CA VAL A 323 -14.09 -11.37 5.48
C VAL A 323 -15.40 -11.63 6.23
N ALA A 324 -15.35 -11.80 7.54
CA ALA A 324 -16.54 -11.99 8.37
C ALA A 324 -17.39 -10.71 8.43
N ALA A 325 -18.62 -10.85 8.91
CA ALA A 325 -19.44 -9.69 9.27
C ALA A 325 -18.75 -8.84 10.36
N PRO A 326 -19.00 -7.52 10.43
CA PRO A 326 -18.24 -6.59 11.28
C PRO A 326 -18.18 -6.96 12.78
N TRP A 327 -19.18 -7.65 13.32
CA TRP A 327 -19.17 -8.08 14.73
C TRP A 327 -18.28 -9.30 15.01
N ALA A 328 -18.00 -10.13 14.00
CA ALA A 328 -17.13 -11.31 14.11
C ALA A 328 -15.74 -11.09 13.49
N ARG A 329 -15.57 -10.00 12.73
CA ARG A 329 -14.32 -9.63 12.08
C ARG A 329 -13.24 -9.19 13.07
N TYR A 330 -11.98 -9.39 12.71
CA TYR A 330 -10.83 -8.75 13.37
C TYR A 330 -11.03 -7.24 13.53
N LYS A 331 -10.55 -6.71 14.67
CA LYS A 331 -10.69 -5.29 15.03
C LYS A 331 -9.54 -4.42 14.55
N ASP A 332 -8.36 -5.01 14.40
CA ASP A 332 -7.17 -4.33 13.90
C ASP A 332 -6.22 -5.31 13.21
N PHE A 333 -5.33 -4.77 12.37
CA PHE A 333 -4.34 -5.55 11.62
C PHE A 333 -3.25 -6.18 12.51
N GLY A 334 -3.03 -5.67 13.73
CA GLY A 334 -2.05 -6.22 14.66
C GLY A 334 -2.43 -7.62 15.14
N ILE A 335 -3.71 -7.87 15.42
CA ILE A 335 -4.20 -9.21 15.79
C ILE A 335 -4.01 -10.19 14.61
N ILE A 336 -4.33 -9.74 13.39
CA ILE A 336 -4.18 -10.56 12.18
C ILE A 336 -2.72 -10.94 11.95
N LEU A 337 -1.79 -10.00 12.16
CA LEU A 337 -0.36 -10.25 12.07
C LEU A 337 0.09 -11.33 13.05
N GLN A 338 -0.36 -11.28 14.31
CA GLN A 338 -0.02 -12.30 15.30
C GLN A 338 -0.54 -13.70 14.90
N ASP A 339 -1.77 -13.78 14.38
CA ASP A 339 -2.32 -15.06 13.90
C ASP A 339 -1.58 -15.57 12.66
N MET A 340 -1.24 -14.68 11.73
CA MET A 340 -0.46 -15.01 10.54
C MET A 340 0.96 -15.48 10.91
N GLU A 341 1.63 -14.83 11.86
CA GLU A 341 2.95 -15.24 12.36
C GLU A 341 2.90 -16.63 12.98
N ARG A 342 1.91 -16.90 13.85
CA ARG A 342 1.71 -18.24 14.42
C ARG A 342 1.49 -19.31 13.36
N PHE A 343 0.68 -19.00 12.35
CA PHE A 343 0.45 -19.90 11.22
C PHE A 343 1.76 -20.17 10.47
N LEU A 344 2.49 -19.13 10.06
CA LEU A 344 3.72 -19.25 9.29
C LEU A 344 4.81 -20.00 10.07
N GLU A 345 4.95 -19.74 11.38
CA GLU A 345 5.94 -20.41 12.23
C GLU A 345 5.63 -21.90 12.33
N THR A 346 4.35 -22.27 12.46
CA THR A 346 3.92 -23.67 12.45
C THR A 346 4.11 -24.32 11.08
N PHE A 347 3.87 -23.57 10.00
CA PHE A 347 3.85 -24.09 8.64
C PHE A 347 5.26 -24.28 8.05
N TYR A 348 6.17 -23.33 8.30
CA TYR A 348 7.53 -23.33 7.75
C TYR A 348 8.60 -23.66 8.79
N GLY A 349 8.35 -23.40 10.08
CA GLY A 349 9.39 -23.35 11.11
C GLY A 349 10.14 -22.01 11.08
N ARG A 350 10.62 -21.58 12.26
CA ARG A 350 11.30 -20.29 12.45
C ARG A 350 12.54 -20.12 11.57
N GLU A 351 13.44 -21.11 11.52
CA GLU A 351 14.66 -21.03 10.69
C GLU A 351 14.35 -20.79 9.20
N LYS A 352 13.31 -21.44 8.68
CA LYS A 352 12.90 -21.28 7.28
C LYS A 352 12.23 -19.93 7.04
N MET A 353 11.47 -19.42 8.01
CA MET A 353 10.92 -18.06 7.96
C MET A 353 12.03 -16.99 7.91
N GLU A 354 13.06 -17.13 8.75
CA GLU A 354 14.24 -16.26 8.76
C GLU A 354 14.91 -16.28 7.37
N MET A 355 15.20 -17.47 6.83
CA MET A 355 15.81 -17.62 5.50
C MET A 355 14.97 -17.02 4.36
N MET A 356 13.65 -17.10 4.46
CA MET A 356 12.71 -16.52 3.48
C MET A 356 12.53 -15.01 3.65
N GLY A 357 13.12 -14.42 4.69
CA GLY A 357 13.06 -12.99 4.95
C GLY A 357 11.75 -12.53 5.60
N PHE A 358 10.97 -13.43 6.19
CA PHE A 358 9.80 -13.02 7.00
C PHE A 358 10.26 -12.17 8.20
N ASP A 359 11.39 -12.51 8.81
CA ASP A 359 11.96 -11.78 9.96
C ASP A 359 12.89 -10.62 9.54
N HIS A 360 13.70 -10.77 8.49
CA HIS A 360 14.71 -9.77 8.09
C HIS A 360 14.15 -8.51 7.42
N MET A 361 12.85 -8.43 7.15
CA MET A 361 12.23 -7.21 6.65
C MET A 361 11.69 -6.31 7.77
N LEU A 362 11.91 -6.72 9.02
CA LEU A 362 11.78 -5.88 10.20
C LEU A 362 13.02 -5.00 10.31
N LEU A 363 12.88 -3.75 9.87
CA LEU A 363 13.09 -2.58 10.72
C LEU A 363 13.81 -2.93 12.04
N GLU A 364 15.13 -3.05 12.03
CA GLU A 364 15.86 -3.20 13.29
C GLU A 364 15.57 -1.97 14.15
N GLU A 365 15.22 -2.22 15.41
CA GLU A 365 14.80 -1.19 16.35
C GLU A 365 15.98 -0.76 17.22
N LYS A 366 16.24 0.54 17.30
CA LYS A 366 16.99 1.13 18.42
C LYS A 366 16.18 2.27 19.05
N LYS A 367 15.56 1.98 20.20
CA LYS A 367 14.77 2.96 20.95
C LYS A 367 15.66 4.12 21.42
N LYS A 368 15.17 5.35 21.21
CA LYS A 368 15.49 6.52 22.06
C LYS A 368 14.20 6.94 22.77
N GLU A 369 14.32 7.45 24.00
CA GLU A 369 13.20 7.94 24.81
C GLU A 369 12.82 9.41 24.55
N GLU A 370 13.39 10.07 23.52
CA GLU A 370 13.23 11.52 23.33
C GLU A 370 12.77 11.92 21.91
N GLU A 371 11.96 12.99 21.88
CA GLU A 371 11.45 13.66 20.67
C GLU A 371 12.49 14.66 20.14
N ASP A 372 13.42 14.21 19.28
CA ASP A 372 14.32 15.12 18.56
C ASP A 372 14.80 14.51 17.22
N PRO A 373 15.30 15.34 16.29
CA PRO A 373 15.78 14.88 14.99
C PRO A 373 17.00 13.96 15.10
N VAL A 374 17.10 13.00 14.19
CA VAL A 374 18.22 12.05 14.16
C VAL A 374 19.15 12.36 12.99
N TYR A 375 20.43 12.56 13.28
CA TYR A 375 21.45 12.77 12.27
C TYR A 375 22.02 11.45 11.77
N PHE A 376 22.31 11.38 10.47
CA PHE A 376 22.94 10.21 9.85
C PHE A 376 24.02 10.66 8.87
N PHE A 377 25.06 9.83 8.68
CA PHE A 377 26.14 10.10 7.74
C PHE A 377 26.49 8.87 6.92
N CYS A 378 26.79 9.10 5.65
CA CYS A 378 27.22 8.08 4.72
C CYS A 378 28.68 8.33 4.35
N ASN A 379 29.62 7.51 4.85
CA ASN A 379 31.06 7.63 4.54
C ASN A 379 31.52 6.58 3.52
N TYR A 380 32.50 6.97 2.70
CA TYR A 380 33.23 6.10 1.80
C TYR A 380 34.67 5.92 2.28
N GLU A 381 35.08 4.71 2.63
CA GLU A 381 36.48 4.35 2.90
C GLU A 381 37.03 3.46 1.76
N GLN A 382 37.50 4.09 0.68
CA GLN A 382 38.43 3.39 -0.19
C GLN A 382 39.75 3.25 0.57
N GLY A 383 40.29 2.02 0.65
CA GLY A 383 41.46 1.65 1.48
C GLY A 383 42.79 2.36 1.21
N ASP A 384 42.79 3.52 0.54
CA ASP A 384 43.93 4.40 0.32
C ASP A 384 43.58 5.83 0.73
N GLY A 385 43.48 6.09 2.04
CA GLY A 385 43.73 7.37 2.76
C GLY A 385 43.30 8.73 2.18
N ALA A 386 42.53 8.79 1.10
CA ALA A 386 42.25 9.99 0.34
C ALA A 386 40.78 10.36 0.53
N ASN A 387 40.55 11.41 1.31
CA ASN A 387 39.27 12.13 1.42
C ASN A 387 38.85 12.64 0.03
N ARG A 388 38.11 11.83 -0.73
CA ARG A 388 37.37 12.31 -1.91
C ARG A 388 35.94 12.66 -1.46
N LYS A 389 35.39 13.73 -2.04
CA LYS A 389 34.02 14.20 -1.81
C LYS A 389 33.06 13.01 -1.77
N ASN A 390 32.26 12.96 -0.71
CA ASN A 390 31.21 11.98 -0.50
C ASN A 390 30.36 11.83 -1.79
N PRO A 391 30.44 10.70 -2.52
CA PRO A 391 29.66 10.51 -3.74
C PRO A 391 28.17 10.34 -3.47
N PHE A 392 27.75 10.27 -2.20
CA PHE A 392 26.40 9.94 -1.77
C PHE A 392 25.50 11.13 -1.45
N GLY A 393 26.06 12.33 -1.25
CA GLY A 393 25.27 13.55 -0.95
C GLY A 393 24.33 13.47 0.27
N ASN A 394 24.35 12.38 1.04
CA ASN A 394 23.31 11.99 1.98
C ASN A 394 23.87 11.79 3.39
N SER A 395 24.53 12.81 3.92
CA SER A 395 24.50 13.04 5.36
C SER A 395 23.39 14.04 5.64
N GLY A 396 22.72 13.97 6.77
CA GLY A 396 21.70 14.96 7.09
C GLY A 396 20.91 14.65 8.35
N GLU A 397 19.97 15.55 8.60
CA GLU A 397 18.98 15.45 9.66
C GLU A 397 17.78 14.63 9.16
N LEU A 398 17.19 13.85 10.05
CA LEU A 398 15.96 13.10 9.82
C LEU A 398 14.98 13.40 10.97
N ASN A 399 14.05 14.32 10.74
CA ASN A 399 13.04 14.71 11.73
C ASN A 399 12.07 13.57 12.04
N HIS A 400 11.30 13.71 13.13
CA HIS A 400 10.23 12.78 13.46
C HIS A 400 9.33 12.56 12.24
N GLY A 401 9.30 11.31 11.78
CA GLY A 401 8.50 10.89 10.66
C GLY A 401 9.11 11.06 9.27
N GLU A 402 10.30 11.62 9.16
CA GLU A 402 10.95 11.73 7.86
C GLU A 402 11.53 10.38 7.41
N MET A 403 11.58 10.21 6.08
CA MET A 403 12.32 9.15 5.44
C MET A 403 13.32 9.68 4.45
N LYS A 404 14.44 8.98 4.33
CA LYS A 404 15.45 9.28 3.32
C LYS A 404 15.86 8.01 2.59
N ASP A 405 15.81 8.09 1.27
CA ASP A 405 16.32 7.04 0.40
C ASP A 405 17.84 7.17 0.28
N LEU A 406 18.51 6.05 0.51
CA LEU A 406 19.94 5.89 0.34
C LEU A 406 20.20 5.24 -1.01
N TYR A 407 21.03 5.87 -1.84
CA TYR A 407 21.37 5.42 -3.18
C TYR A 407 22.86 5.09 -3.29
N LEU A 408 23.18 4.07 -4.08
CA LEU A 408 24.53 3.73 -4.53
C LEU A 408 24.53 3.64 -6.06
N CYS A 409 25.34 4.47 -6.73
CA CYS A 409 25.42 4.47 -8.20
C CYS A 409 24.03 4.55 -8.88
N ASN A 410 23.14 5.40 -8.35
CA ASN A 410 21.73 5.55 -8.76
C ASN A 410 20.81 4.36 -8.50
N VAL A 411 21.26 3.37 -7.72
CA VAL A 411 20.46 2.24 -7.25
C VAL A 411 20.08 2.48 -5.79
N LYS A 412 18.78 2.47 -5.47
CA LYS A 412 18.28 2.59 -4.10
C LYS A 412 18.69 1.35 -3.28
N ILE A 413 19.51 1.53 -2.26
CA ILE A 413 20.07 0.44 -1.44
C ILE A 413 19.35 0.29 -0.09
N ALA A 414 18.86 1.39 0.46
CA ALA A 414 18.08 1.36 1.69
C ALA A 414 17.16 2.58 1.78
N THR A 415 16.14 2.49 2.61
CA THR A 415 15.38 3.65 3.12
C THR A 415 15.58 3.70 4.62
N ILE A 416 15.97 4.85 5.17
CA ILE A 416 15.98 5.10 6.62
C ILE A 416 14.76 5.93 7.00
N TYR A 417 14.19 5.70 8.19
CA TYR A 417 13.05 6.43 8.71
C TYR A 417 13.15 6.70 10.21
N ASN A 418 12.80 7.91 10.65
CA ASN A 418 12.70 8.24 12.07
C ASN A 418 11.25 8.09 12.55
N LYS A 419 11.00 7.27 13.58
CA LYS A 419 9.73 7.20 14.29
C LYS A 419 9.97 7.46 15.77
N LYS A 420 9.57 8.64 16.23
CA LYS A 420 9.73 9.07 17.64
C LYS A 420 11.16 8.89 18.15
N GLY A 421 12.15 9.39 17.41
CA GLY A 421 13.57 9.27 17.76
C GLY A 421 14.18 7.90 17.49
N THR A 422 13.39 6.89 17.10
CA THR A 422 13.88 5.57 16.70
C THR A 422 14.12 5.55 15.20
N ILE A 423 15.37 5.33 14.78
CA ILE A 423 15.64 5.07 13.37
C ILE A 423 15.40 3.62 13.06
N HIS A 424 14.63 3.42 12.01
CA HIS A 424 14.50 2.13 11.37
C HIS A 424 15.03 2.25 9.95
N TYR A 425 15.49 1.13 9.41
CA TYR A 425 15.98 1.09 8.06
C TYR A 425 15.43 -0.14 7.33
N ILE A 426 15.32 0.02 6.02
CA ILE A 426 14.74 -0.94 5.11
C ILE A 426 15.80 -1.17 4.06
N THR A 427 16.39 -2.35 4.04
CA THR A 427 17.39 -2.69 3.05
C THR A 427 16.69 -3.23 1.80
N TYR A 428 17.18 -2.88 0.61
CA TYR A 428 16.59 -3.30 -0.66
C TYR A 428 17.35 -4.46 -1.31
N GLY A 429 17.89 -5.37 -0.48
CA GLY A 429 18.61 -6.56 -0.93
C GLY A 429 20.14 -6.41 -0.85
N THR A 430 20.79 -7.57 -0.79
CA THR A 430 22.21 -7.76 -0.50
C THR A 430 23.05 -8.08 -1.74
N ASP A 431 22.53 -7.81 -2.94
CA ASP A 431 23.25 -8.06 -4.19
C ASP A 431 22.91 -7.00 -5.26
N VAL A 432 23.41 -5.77 -5.09
CA VAL A 432 23.49 -4.87 -6.25
C VAL A 432 24.41 -5.55 -7.28
N LYS A 433 24.04 -5.63 -8.56
CA LYS A 433 25.02 -5.93 -9.63
C LYS A 433 25.27 -4.63 -10.36
N THR A 434 26.38 -3.97 -10.05
CA THR A 434 26.84 -2.86 -10.89
C THR A 434 27.36 -3.43 -12.21
N GLY A 435 27.41 -2.62 -13.28
CA GLY A 435 27.91 -3.02 -14.60
C GLY A 435 29.34 -3.61 -14.64
N SER A 436 30.01 -3.68 -13.49
CA SER A 436 31.30 -4.34 -13.28
C SER A 436 31.22 -5.84 -12.93
N GLY A 437 30.01 -6.42 -12.78
CA GLY A 437 29.83 -7.85 -12.45
C GLY A 437 30.11 -8.21 -10.99
N LYS A 438 30.37 -7.22 -10.12
CA LYS A 438 30.55 -7.42 -8.68
C LYS A 438 29.21 -7.58 -7.96
N LYS A 439 29.17 -8.50 -7.00
CA LYS A 439 28.09 -8.74 -6.03
C LYS A 439 28.36 -7.97 -4.73
N TYR A 440 27.32 -7.38 -4.14
CA TYR A 440 27.49 -6.52 -2.96
C TYR A 440 26.33 -6.62 -1.96
N GLY A 441 26.64 -7.02 -0.72
CA GLY A 441 25.68 -7.15 0.39
C GLY A 441 26.00 -6.33 1.63
N ILE A 442 25.06 -6.32 2.57
CA ILE A 442 25.09 -5.58 3.84
C ILE A 442 25.74 -6.48 4.90
N LEU A 443 26.83 -6.01 5.50
CA LEU A 443 27.49 -6.71 6.61
C LEU A 443 26.90 -6.19 7.92
N GLY A 444 26.06 -7.00 8.55
CA GLY A 444 25.65 -6.80 9.93
C GLY A 444 26.74 -7.28 10.90
N LYS A 445 26.95 -6.50 11.96
CA LYS A 445 27.79 -6.75 13.15
C LYS A 445 29.32 -6.80 12.95
N GLU A 446 29.97 -5.67 13.27
CA GLU A 446 31.15 -5.68 14.14
C GLU A 446 30.98 -4.60 15.23
N GLU A 447 31.60 -4.83 16.40
CA GLU A 447 31.35 -4.27 17.74
C GLU A 447 31.45 -2.72 17.92
N LYS A 448 31.43 -1.93 16.86
CA LYS A 448 31.33 -0.47 16.97
C LYS A 448 29.87 -0.06 16.80
N GLU A 449 29.23 0.24 17.92
CA GLU A 449 27.86 0.72 18.01
C GLU A 449 27.63 1.82 16.95
N ASN A 450 26.63 1.61 16.09
CA ASN A 450 26.10 2.58 15.14
C ASN A 450 26.80 2.71 13.76
N VAL A 451 27.41 1.66 13.20
CA VAL A 451 27.93 1.70 11.82
C VAL A 451 27.47 0.51 10.97
N PHE A 452 26.81 0.79 9.84
CA PHE A 452 26.55 -0.19 8.79
C PHE A 452 27.75 -0.26 7.86
N TYR A 453 28.19 -1.48 7.55
CA TYR A 453 29.31 -1.70 6.63
C TYR A 453 28.82 -2.27 5.31
N TYR A 454 29.27 -1.64 4.23
CA TYR A 454 29.09 -2.11 2.86
C TYR A 454 30.45 -2.06 2.18
N LYS A 455 31.17 -3.19 2.04
CA LYS A 455 32.51 -3.34 1.40
C LYS A 455 33.36 -2.05 1.21
N GLY A 456 33.94 -1.52 2.29
CA GLY A 456 34.77 -0.30 2.27
C GLY A 456 33.95 1.00 2.39
N TYR A 457 32.70 0.92 2.76
CA TYR A 457 31.83 2.06 3.02
C TYR A 457 31.25 1.86 4.42
N SER A 458 31.28 2.91 5.23
CA SER A 458 30.69 2.95 6.56
C SER A 458 29.54 3.95 6.53
N ILE A 459 28.30 3.47 6.60
CA ILE A 459 27.18 4.36 6.91
C ILE A 459 27.09 4.36 8.42
N GLY A 460 27.74 5.34 9.03
CA GLY A 460 27.60 5.53 10.46
C GLY A 460 26.38 6.36 10.79
N MET A 461 25.80 6.05 11.93
CA MET A 461 24.71 6.80 12.52
C MET A 461 25.25 7.38 13.81
N ILE A 462 25.25 8.70 13.93
CA ILE A 462 25.61 9.37 15.18
C ILE A 462 24.30 9.95 15.64
N VAL A 463 23.71 9.27 16.62
CA VAL A 463 22.70 9.88 17.45
C VAL A 463 23.49 10.71 18.46
N GLU A 464 23.89 11.92 18.07
CA GLU A 464 24.56 12.84 19.00
C GLU A 464 23.51 13.33 20.02
N GLU A 465 23.82 13.20 21.31
CA GLU A 465 23.27 14.10 22.32
C GLU A 465 23.94 15.47 22.08
N ALA A 466 23.12 16.52 21.94
CA ALA A 466 23.61 17.88 21.76
C ALA A 466 24.43 18.37 22.97
#